data_AF-D1PCP4-F1
#
_entry.id   AF-D1PCP4-F1
#
_cell.length_a   1.000
_cell.length_b   1.000
_cell.length_c   1.000
_cell.angle_alpha   90.00
_cell.angle_beta   90.00
_cell.angle_gamma   90.00
#
_symmetry.space_group_name_H-M   'P 1'
#
loop_
_entity.id
_entity.type
_entity.pdbx_description
1 polymer ?
#
loop_
_entity_poly.entity_id
_entity_poly.type
_entity_poly.pdbx_seq_one_letter_code
_entity_poly.pdbx_strand_id
1 'polypeptide(L)'
;MYILLAQHIGQARIYIFLVISLILKHFPKIPCIFQKKSVSLQKKETMPTIFIFFGFRFMFYSNDHEPIHVHVIKDGNEAKYNVSPLTQIYNHGFKKHDIALIESIISENEAVIIDRWKEYFNQK
;
A
#
# COMPACT_ATOMS: atom_id res chain seq x y z
N MET A 1 33.62 53.17 5.96
CA MET A 1 34.01 51.86 6.55
C MET A 1 32.79 51.17 7.20
N TYR A 2 31.67 51.07 6.48
CA TYR A 2 30.39 50.51 6.97
C TYR A 2 29.68 49.72 5.87
N ILE A 3 30.44 49.04 4.99
CA ILE A 3 29.86 48.25 3.88
C ILE A 3 30.46 46.83 3.85
N LEU A 4 31.08 46.37 4.94
CA LEU A 4 31.75 45.05 4.99
C LEU A 4 31.10 44.03 5.94
N LEU A 5 29.93 44.30 6.51
CA LEU A 5 29.29 43.38 7.47
C LEU A 5 27.92 42.80 7.05
N ALA A 6 27.41 43.09 5.85
CA ALA A 6 26.06 42.70 5.44
C ALA A 6 26.00 41.68 4.29
N GLN A 7 27.11 41.05 3.90
CA GLN A 7 27.13 40.11 2.76
C GLN A 7 27.19 38.62 3.13
N HIS A 8 27.32 38.26 4.40
CA HIS A 8 27.53 36.85 4.78
C HIS A 8 26.28 36.05 5.17
N ILE A 9 25.09 36.67 5.29
CA ILE A 9 23.88 35.97 5.78
C ILE A 9 22.97 35.48 4.63
N GLY A 10 23.08 36.06 3.43
CA GLY A 10 22.22 35.71 2.28
C GLY A 10 22.67 34.50 1.46
N GLN A 11 23.97 34.23 1.39
CA GLN A 11 24.55 33.17 0.55
C GLN A 11 24.26 31.74 1.09
N ALA A 12 24.23 31.57 2.42
CA ALA A 12 24.02 30.27 3.04
C ALA A 12 22.59 29.71 2.88
N ARG A 13 21.56 30.57 2.83
CA ARG A 13 20.17 30.13 2.66
C ARG A 13 19.87 29.66 1.24
N ILE A 14 20.51 30.24 0.23
CA ILE A 14 20.32 29.88 -1.18
C ILE A 14 20.99 28.52 -1.49
N TYR A 15 22.18 28.28 -0.93
CA TYR A 15 22.89 27.00 -1.09
C TYR A 15 22.12 25.81 -0.50
N ILE A 16 21.47 25.97 0.65
CA ILE A 16 20.68 24.89 1.27
C ILE A 16 19.44 24.53 0.41
N PHE A 17 18.75 25.52 -0.15
CA PHE A 17 17.60 25.29 -1.03
C PHE A 17 17.99 24.63 -2.37
N LEU A 18 19.14 24.98 -2.95
CA LEU A 18 19.64 24.37 -4.17
C LEU A 18 20.10 22.91 -3.97
N VAL A 19 20.73 22.59 -2.82
CA VAL A 19 21.17 21.22 -2.52
C VAL A 19 19.97 20.28 -2.31
N ILE A 20 18.90 20.73 -1.65
CA ILE A 20 17.69 19.91 -1.44
C ILE A 20 16.93 19.69 -2.77
N SER A 21 16.89 20.69 -3.66
CA SER A 21 16.26 20.56 -4.98
C SER A 21 17.01 19.62 -5.92
N LEU A 22 18.33 19.47 -5.76
CA LEU A 22 19.12 18.51 -6.54
C LEU A 22 18.91 17.05 -6.08
N ILE A 23 18.65 16.82 -4.79
CA ILE A 23 18.52 15.45 -4.23
C ILE A 23 17.12 14.85 -4.49
N LEU A 24 16.07 15.67 -4.62
CA LEU A 24 14.69 15.19 -4.87
C LEU A 24 14.38 14.87 -6.34
N LYS A 25 15.27 15.15 -7.29
CA LYS A 25 15.06 14.85 -8.73
C LYS A 25 15.56 13.47 -9.16
N HIS A 26 16.09 12.67 -8.23
CA HIS A 26 16.60 11.33 -8.54
C HIS A 26 15.93 10.26 -7.68
N PHE A 27 14.59 10.22 -7.71
CA PHE A 27 13.88 8.98 -7.43
C PHE A 27 13.82 8.18 -8.73
N PRO A 28 14.60 7.10 -8.90
CA PRO A 28 14.39 6.20 -10.02
C PRO A 28 12.96 5.67 -9.88
N LYS A 29 12.14 5.89 -10.91
CA LYS A 29 10.87 5.16 -11.06
C LYS A 29 11.26 3.69 -11.11
N ILE A 30 11.10 2.97 -10.00
CA ILE A 30 11.29 1.52 -9.98
C ILE A 30 10.24 0.97 -10.93
N PRO A 31 10.60 0.38 -12.08
CA PRO A 31 9.62 -0.35 -12.85
C PRO A 31 9.20 -1.53 -11.97
N CYS A 32 7.93 -1.54 -11.56
CA CYS A 32 7.32 -2.72 -10.99
C CYS A 32 7.33 -3.78 -12.09
N ILE A 33 8.38 -4.60 -12.13
CA ILE A 33 8.47 -5.75 -13.03
C ILE A 33 7.51 -6.79 -12.47
N PHE A 34 6.27 -6.74 -12.95
CA PHE A 34 5.27 -7.77 -12.73
C PHE A 34 5.73 -9.06 -13.42
N GLN A 35 6.47 -9.90 -12.70
CA GLN A 35 6.81 -11.23 -13.19
C GLN A 35 5.57 -12.11 -13.17
N LYS A 36 5.00 -12.36 -14.34
CA LYS A 36 3.97 -13.39 -14.55
C LYS A 36 4.65 -14.76 -14.48
N LYS A 37 4.82 -15.30 -13.29
CA LYS A 37 5.32 -16.68 -13.10
C LYS A 37 4.13 -17.62 -13.28
N SER A 38 4.09 -18.33 -14.41
CA SER A 38 3.15 -19.42 -14.66
C SER A 38 3.49 -20.59 -13.75
N VAL A 39 2.77 -20.69 -12.62
CA VAL A 39 2.83 -21.83 -11.70
C VAL A 39 1.76 -22.84 -12.10
N SER A 40 2.19 -24.09 -12.32
CA SER A 40 1.34 -25.23 -12.66
C SER A 40 0.33 -25.52 -11.54
N LEU A 41 -0.94 -25.63 -11.95
CA LEU A 41 -2.14 -25.80 -11.12
C LEU A 41 -2.12 -27.14 -10.35
N GLN A 42 -1.94 -27.06 -9.03
CA GLN A 42 -2.70 -27.94 -8.15
C GLN A 42 -3.87 -27.11 -7.61
N LYS A 43 -5.09 -27.58 -7.86
CA LYS A 43 -6.36 -26.97 -7.45
C LYS A 43 -6.41 -26.93 -5.92
N LYS A 44 -5.83 -25.89 -5.35
CA LYS A 44 -5.87 -25.52 -3.94
C LYS A 44 -7.02 -24.54 -3.79
N GLU A 45 -7.89 -24.77 -2.82
CA GLU A 45 -8.95 -23.85 -2.36
C GLU A 45 -8.54 -22.39 -2.62
N THR A 46 -9.22 -21.80 -3.59
CA THR A 46 -8.80 -20.61 -4.32
C THR A 46 -8.98 -19.38 -3.44
N MET A 47 -7.94 -18.92 -2.76
CA MET A 47 -7.95 -17.63 -2.08
C MET A 47 -7.17 -16.63 -2.94
N PRO A 48 -7.82 -15.96 -3.92
CA PRO A 48 -7.18 -14.97 -4.77
C PRO A 48 -6.58 -13.88 -3.89
N THR A 49 -5.28 -13.71 -4.03
CA THR A 49 -4.53 -12.64 -3.37
C THR A 49 -4.59 -11.43 -4.28
N ILE A 50 -5.04 -10.30 -3.74
CA ILE A 50 -5.17 -9.03 -4.48
C ILE A 50 -3.78 -8.44 -4.69
N PHE A 51 -3.05 -8.26 -3.58
CA PHE A 51 -1.67 -7.78 -3.55
C PHE A 51 -1.01 -8.10 -2.20
N ILE A 52 0.31 -7.91 -2.15
CA ILE A 52 1.12 -8.06 -0.93
C ILE A 52 1.87 -6.75 -0.74
N PHE A 53 1.81 -6.19 0.47
CA PHE A 53 2.47 -4.93 0.81
C PHE A 53 3.03 -5.00 2.23
N PHE A 54 4.31 -4.65 2.45
CA PHE A 54 5.00 -4.79 3.74
C PHE A 54 4.85 -6.17 4.43
N GLY A 55 4.72 -7.24 3.64
CA GLY A 55 4.47 -8.59 4.15
C GLY A 55 3.03 -8.87 4.58
N PHE A 56 2.14 -7.88 4.55
CA PHE A 56 0.70 -8.08 4.64
C PHE A 56 0.18 -8.62 3.31
N ARG A 57 -0.53 -9.74 3.38
CA ARG A 57 -1.21 -10.34 2.23
C ARG A 57 -2.69 -9.99 2.28
N PHE A 58 -3.16 -9.26 1.27
CA PHE A 58 -4.54 -8.86 1.11
C PHE A 58 -5.24 -9.83 0.16
N MET A 59 -6.35 -10.42 0.59
CA MET A 59 -7.08 -11.46 -0.15
C MET A 59 -8.59 -11.40 0.10
N PHE A 60 -9.36 -12.05 -0.75
CA PHE A 60 -10.76 -12.35 -0.52
C PHE A 60 -11.02 -13.85 -0.74
N TYR A 61 -12.11 -14.36 -0.16
CA TYR A 61 -12.49 -15.75 -0.33
C TYR A 61 -13.22 -15.96 -1.66
N SER A 62 -13.10 -17.16 -2.24
CA SER A 62 -13.81 -17.50 -3.49
C SER A 62 -15.33 -17.52 -3.39
N ASN A 63 -15.85 -17.65 -2.18
CA ASN A 63 -17.28 -17.66 -1.85
C ASN A 63 -17.67 -16.39 -1.07
N ASP A 64 -17.04 -15.27 -1.41
CA ASP A 64 -17.37 -13.98 -0.84
C ASP A 64 -18.61 -13.37 -1.51
N HIS A 65 -19.23 -12.40 -0.84
CA HIS A 65 -20.45 -11.72 -1.28
C HIS A 65 -20.37 -10.24 -0.88
N GLU A 66 -21.30 -9.42 -1.38
CA GLU A 66 -21.41 -8.03 -0.92
C GLU A 66 -21.88 -7.97 0.56
N PRO A 67 -21.37 -7.05 1.39
CA PRO A 67 -20.38 -6.00 1.09
C PRO A 67 -18.97 -6.56 0.87
N ILE A 68 -18.16 -5.90 0.03
CA ILE A 68 -16.84 -6.42 -0.35
C ILE A 68 -15.93 -6.51 0.88
N HIS A 69 -15.46 -7.72 1.17
CA HIS A 69 -14.58 -8.01 2.30
C HIS A 69 -13.13 -8.20 1.85
N VAL A 70 -12.20 -7.78 2.70
CA VAL A 70 -10.78 -8.10 2.56
C VAL A 70 -10.26 -8.72 3.84
N HIS A 71 -9.56 -9.84 3.67
CA HIS A 71 -8.77 -10.50 4.69
C HIS A 71 -7.30 -10.09 4.54
N VAL A 72 -6.70 -9.72 5.66
CA VAL A 72 -5.29 -9.30 5.73
C VAL A 72 -4.56 -10.27 6.63
N ILE A 73 -3.55 -10.96 6.10
CA ILE A 73 -2.80 -12.00 6.81
C ILE A 73 -1.32 -11.64 6.84
N LYS A 74 -0.70 -11.76 8.02
CA LYS A 74 0.75 -11.62 8.21
C LYS A 74 1.20 -12.32 9.49
N ASP A 75 2.29 -13.10 9.43
CA ASP A 75 2.92 -13.74 10.60
C ASP A 75 1.97 -14.54 11.50
N GLY A 76 0.96 -15.20 10.91
CA GLY A 76 -0.07 -15.96 11.65
C GLY A 76 -1.19 -15.10 12.25
N ASN A 77 -1.13 -13.78 12.09
CA ASN A 77 -2.19 -12.85 12.44
C ASN A 77 -3.14 -12.63 11.25
N GLU A 78 -4.39 -12.33 11.56
CA GLU A 78 -5.44 -12.08 10.57
C GLU A 78 -6.38 -10.95 11.00
N ALA A 79 -6.75 -10.09 10.06
CA ALA A 79 -7.83 -9.14 10.25
C ALA A 79 -8.76 -9.14 9.04
N LYS A 80 -10.03 -8.82 9.29
CA LYS A 80 -11.07 -8.72 8.26
C LYS A 80 -11.66 -7.32 8.27
N TYR A 81 -11.80 -6.75 7.07
CA TYR A 81 -12.36 -5.43 6.85
C TYR A 81 -13.47 -5.47 5.81
N ASN A 82 -14.50 -4.65 6.02
CA ASN A 82 -15.33 -4.15 4.94
C ASN A 82 -14.55 -3.06 4.22
N VAL A 83 -14.59 -3.07 2.90
CA VAL A 83 -13.85 -2.11 2.06
C VAL A 83 -14.62 -0.79 1.93
N SER A 84 -15.94 -0.88 1.71
CA SER A 84 -16.80 0.30 1.51
C SER A 84 -18.14 0.12 2.26
N PRO A 85 -18.38 0.86 3.35
CA PRO A 85 -17.44 1.75 4.06
C PRO A 85 -16.32 0.96 4.76
N LEU A 86 -15.14 1.58 4.87
CA LEU A 86 -13.99 0.99 5.56
C LEU A 86 -14.31 0.74 7.04
N THR A 87 -14.53 -0.53 7.40
CA THR A 87 -14.87 -0.93 8.77
C THR A 87 -14.13 -2.21 9.15
N GLN A 88 -13.40 -2.20 10.26
CA GLN A 88 -12.81 -3.41 10.81
C GLN A 88 -13.90 -4.32 11.40
N ILE A 89 -14.02 -5.56 10.91
CA ILE A 89 -14.94 -6.56 11.46
C ILE A 89 -14.29 -7.27 12.63
N TYR A 90 -13.06 -7.74 12.44
CA TYR A 90 -12.28 -8.37 13.51
C TYR A 90 -10.78 -8.19 13.28
N ASN A 91 -10.03 -8.36 14.36
CA ASN A 91 -8.58 -8.41 14.36
C ASN A 91 -8.12 -9.51 15.33
N HIS A 92 -7.34 -10.45 14.80
CA HIS A 92 -6.62 -11.48 15.54
C HIS A 92 -5.12 -11.23 15.44
N GLY A 93 -4.56 -10.55 16.44
CA GLY A 93 -3.12 -10.47 16.69
C GLY A 93 -2.40 -9.23 16.14
N PHE A 94 -3.04 -8.39 15.33
CA PHE A 94 -2.41 -7.13 14.90
C PHE A 94 -2.38 -6.09 16.00
N LYS A 95 -1.25 -5.38 16.09
CA LYS A 95 -1.06 -4.26 17.01
C LYS A 95 -1.66 -2.99 16.42
N LYS A 96 -1.87 -1.98 17.26
CA LYS A 96 -2.47 -0.69 16.85
C LYS A 96 -1.77 -0.02 15.67
N HIS A 97 -0.44 -0.10 15.59
CA HIS A 97 0.30 0.49 14.46
C HIS A 97 0.11 -0.31 13.16
N ASP A 98 0.02 -1.64 13.24
CA ASP A 98 -0.28 -2.48 12.08
C ASP A 98 -1.68 -2.20 11.57
N ILE A 99 -2.67 -2.09 12.47
CA ILE A 99 -4.06 -1.75 12.11
C ILE A 99 -4.11 -0.43 11.35
N ALA A 100 -3.48 0.62 11.87
CA ALA A 100 -3.46 1.94 11.21
C ALA A 100 -2.80 1.88 9.82
N LEU A 101 -1.73 1.09 9.69
CA LEU A 101 -1.07 0.87 8.41
C LEU A 101 -1.97 0.10 7.42
N ILE A 102 -2.63 -0.96 7.90
CA ILE A 102 -3.57 -1.76 7.11
C ILE A 102 -4.72 -0.90 6.61
N GLU A 103 -5.33 -0.08 7.49
CA GLU A 103 -6.42 0.83 7.14
C GLU A 103 -5.99 1.86 6.09
N SER A 104 -4.79 2.44 6.22
CA SER A 104 -4.22 3.35 5.21
C SER A 104 -4.09 2.66 3.86
N ILE A 105 -3.53 1.43 3.84
CA ILE A 105 -3.34 0.66 2.61
C ILE A 105 -4.68 0.33 1.95
N ILE A 106 -5.69 -0.10 2.72
CA ILE A 106 -7.02 -0.42 2.18
C ILE A 106 -7.67 0.84 1.62
N SER A 107 -7.62 1.95 2.35
CA SER A 107 -8.21 3.21 1.90
C SER A 107 -7.55 3.74 0.62
N GLU A 108 -6.22 3.69 0.51
CA GLU A 108 -5.49 4.13 -0.67
C GLU A 108 -5.72 3.23 -1.90
N ASN A 109 -6.05 1.96 -1.68
CA ASN A 109 -6.21 0.96 -2.75
C ASN A 109 -7.65 0.46 -2.90
N GLU A 110 -8.64 1.18 -2.36
CA GLU A 110 -10.06 0.79 -2.35
C GLU A 110 -10.55 0.43 -3.76
N ALA A 111 -10.33 1.31 -4.74
CA ALA A 111 -10.73 1.09 -6.12
C ALA A 111 -10.12 -0.19 -6.72
N VAL A 112 -8.83 -0.42 -6.48
CA VAL A 112 -8.12 -1.62 -6.98
C VAL A 112 -8.68 -2.89 -6.37
N ILE A 113 -9.01 -2.87 -5.08
CA ILE A 113 -9.63 -3.99 -4.38
C ILE A 113 -11.00 -4.30 -4.97
N ILE A 114 -11.84 -3.28 -5.15
CA ILE A 114 -13.19 -3.40 -5.71
C ILE A 114 -13.13 -3.94 -7.15
N ASP A 115 -12.25 -3.38 -7.98
CA ASP A 115 -12.12 -3.80 -9.38
C ASP A 115 -11.66 -5.25 -9.48
N ARG A 116 -10.68 -5.67 -8.66
CA ARG A 116 -10.22 -7.07 -8.63
C ARG A 116 -11.28 -8.04 -8.13
N TRP A 117 -12.05 -7.63 -7.14
CA TRP A 117 -13.17 -8.41 -6.65
C TRP A 117 -14.21 -8.58 -7.77
N LYS A 118 -14.63 -7.49 -8.41
CA LYS A 118 -15.58 -7.52 -9.55
C LYS A 118 -15.07 -8.35 -10.71
N GLU A 119 -13.81 -8.19 -11.09
CA GLU A 119 -13.16 -8.99 -12.14
C GLU A 119 -13.25 -10.49 -11.83
N TYR A 120 -13.03 -10.89 -10.58
CA TYR A 120 -13.07 -12.30 -10.18
C TYR A 120 -14.47 -12.89 -10.19
N PHE A 121 -15.47 -12.17 -9.68
CA PHE A 121 -16.84 -12.66 -9.58
C PHE A 121 -17.65 -12.51 -10.87
N ASN A 122 -17.31 -11.54 -11.74
CA ASN A 122 -17.94 -11.39 -13.05
C ASN A 122 -17.43 -12.38 -14.11
N GLN A 123 -16.29 -13.04 -13.86
CA GLN A 123 -15.72 -14.06 -14.76
C GLN A 123 -16.26 -15.49 -14.51
N LYS A 124 -17.19 -15.66 -13.56
CA LYS A 124 -17.81 -16.95 -13.24
C LYS A 124 -19.06 -17.24 -14.07
#